data_AF-A0A930XH38-F1
#
_entry.id   AF-A0A930XH38-F1
#
_cell.length_a   1.000
_cell.length_b   1.000
_cell.length_c   1.000
_cell.angle_alpha   90.00
_cell.angle_beta   90.00
_cell.angle_gamma   90.00
#
_symmetry.space_group_name_H-M   'P 1'
#
loop_
_entity.id
_entity.type
_entity.pdbx_description
1 polymer ?
#
loop_
_entity_poly.entity_id
_entity_poly.type
_entity_poly.pdbx_seq_one_letter_code
_entity_poly.pdbx_strand_id
1 'polypeptide(L)'
;MNWKTVGLQAAAVAVASATVATAPAAEAVSLRGSVGLTGNTAVTVNSVSFNAARVETASGDFSPSLLGKTVGIKPLTINPALPNNFIGTESGRSVAATNGFIDFGTVTLKGQTNNLLFNLFASNDVETKAFGTGNLRNISHSFRPIEGEFVFGGKTLAQGFLNTSRSGRDINGGTFQATLTAIPTPAMLPGLIGLGLSAWRKRKQDPALEAEQAGTKA
;
A
#
# COMPACT_ATOMS: atom_id res chain seq x y z
N MET A 1 39.50 -70.00 25.01
CA MET A 1 38.60 -69.11 25.77
C MET A 1 39.25 -67.73 25.88
N ASN A 2 38.50 -66.72 25.41
CA ASN A 2 38.55 -65.28 25.71
C ASN A 2 39.79 -64.45 25.36
N TRP A 3 39.75 -63.90 24.14
CA TRP A 3 40.44 -62.67 23.73
C TRP A 3 39.61 -61.45 24.14
N LYS A 4 40.23 -60.42 24.70
CA LYS A 4 39.59 -59.10 24.91
C LYS A 4 40.19 -58.10 23.93
N THR A 5 39.35 -57.72 22.96
CA THR A 5 39.55 -56.69 21.95
C THR A 5 39.39 -55.31 22.61
N VAL A 6 40.39 -54.44 22.48
CA VAL A 6 40.29 -53.02 22.86
C VAL A 6 39.84 -52.25 21.61
N GLY A 7 38.62 -51.70 21.67
CA GLY A 7 37.99 -51.00 20.55
C GLY A 7 38.62 -49.63 20.26
N LEU A 8 38.94 -49.39 18.99
CA LEU A 8 39.17 -48.07 18.42
C LEU A 8 37.86 -47.27 18.48
N GLN A 9 37.87 -46.10 19.11
CA GLN A 9 36.81 -45.11 18.92
C GLN A 9 37.17 -44.21 17.74
N ALA A 10 36.39 -44.33 16.67
CA ALA A 10 36.44 -43.44 15.51
C ALA A 10 35.84 -42.08 15.89
N ALA A 11 36.62 -41.01 15.77
CA ALA A 11 36.12 -39.64 15.85
C ALA A 11 35.36 -39.31 14.57
N ALA A 12 34.04 -39.11 14.67
CA ALA A 12 33.21 -38.66 13.57
C ALA A 12 33.52 -37.19 13.23
N VAL A 13 34.02 -36.95 12.03
CA VAL A 13 34.14 -35.60 11.46
C VAL A 13 32.74 -35.12 11.06
N ALA A 14 32.16 -34.20 11.84
CA ALA A 14 30.92 -33.54 11.49
C ALA A 14 31.18 -32.53 10.36
N VAL A 15 30.79 -32.88 9.14
CA VAL A 15 30.72 -31.94 8.02
C VAL A 15 29.53 -31.01 8.27
N ALA A 16 29.82 -29.77 8.70
CA ALA A 16 28.82 -28.72 8.76
C ALA A 16 28.45 -28.31 7.32
N SER A 17 27.40 -28.90 6.77
CA SER A 17 26.76 -28.41 5.56
C SER A 17 26.11 -27.07 5.87
N ALA A 18 26.78 -25.97 5.49
CA ALA A 18 26.18 -24.66 5.47
C ALA A 18 25.04 -24.67 4.44
N THR A 19 23.83 -24.94 4.89
CA THR A 19 22.62 -24.65 4.12
C THR A 19 22.58 -23.15 3.96
N VAL A 20 22.98 -22.68 2.78
CA VAL A 20 22.64 -21.33 2.33
C VAL A 20 21.12 -21.31 2.32
N ALA A 21 20.53 -20.74 3.36
CA ALA A 21 19.12 -20.41 3.39
C ALA A 21 18.93 -19.37 2.28
N THR A 22 18.62 -19.85 1.08
CA THR A 22 18.05 -19.04 0.02
C THR A 22 16.68 -18.62 0.54
N ALA A 23 16.65 -17.56 1.35
CA ALA A 23 15.42 -16.83 1.56
C ALA A 23 14.88 -16.54 0.16
N PRO A 24 13.65 -16.96 -0.19
CA PRO A 24 13.07 -16.61 -1.48
C PRO A 24 13.19 -15.10 -1.59
N ALA A 25 13.77 -14.63 -2.70
CA ALA A 25 13.80 -13.21 -2.98
C ALA A 25 12.37 -12.72 -2.79
N ALA A 26 12.15 -11.77 -1.88
CA ALA A 26 10.90 -11.06 -1.81
C ALA A 26 10.81 -10.26 -3.12
N GLU A 27 10.35 -10.91 -4.18
CA GLU A 27 10.01 -10.24 -5.42
C GLU A 27 8.96 -9.22 -5.06
N ALA A 28 9.33 -7.94 -5.17
CA ALA A 28 8.39 -6.85 -5.06
C ALA A 28 7.39 -7.02 -6.22
N VAL A 29 6.24 -7.63 -5.94
CA VAL A 29 5.16 -7.77 -6.90
C VAL A 29 4.61 -6.38 -7.15
N SER A 30 5.11 -5.70 -8.20
CA SER A 30 4.56 -4.41 -8.62
C SER A 30 3.24 -4.64 -9.35
N LEU A 31 2.21 -3.88 -9.01
CA LEU A 31 0.98 -3.80 -9.82
C LEU A 31 1.12 -2.73 -10.92
N ARG A 32 0.53 -3.00 -12.08
CA ARG A 32 0.39 -2.05 -13.19
C ARG A 32 -1.06 -1.98 -13.65
N GLY A 33 -1.49 -0.78 -14.03
CA GLY A 33 -2.81 -0.55 -14.62
C GLY A 33 -3.67 0.38 -13.77
N SER A 34 -4.95 0.39 -14.10
CA SER A 34 -5.95 1.26 -13.48
C SER A 34 -7.28 0.55 -13.28
N VAL A 35 -8.06 1.07 -12.34
CA VAL A 35 -9.44 0.66 -12.06
C VAL A 35 -10.33 1.89 -12.10
N GLY A 36 -11.32 1.90 -12.98
CA GLY A 36 -12.36 2.90 -13.03
C GLY A 36 -13.61 2.42 -12.28
N LEU A 37 -14.08 3.22 -11.33
CA LEU A 37 -15.26 2.99 -10.53
C LEU A 37 -16.38 3.97 -10.91
N THR A 38 -17.61 3.49 -10.85
CA THR A 38 -18.81 4.31 -11.01
C THR A 38 -19.85 3.93 -9.96
N GLY A 39 -20.71 4.86 -9.59
CA GLY A 39 -21.79 4.61 -8.66
C GLY A 39 -22.51 5.87 -8.25
N ASN A 40 -23.29 5.78 -7.17
CA ASN A 40 -24.01 6.89 -6.57
C ASN A 40 -23.24 7.44 -5.37
N THR A 41 -23.43 8.71 -5.08
CA THR A 41 -22.89 9.40 -3.90
C THR A 41 -24.00 10.08 -3.13
N ALA A 42 -23.84 10.20 -1.82
CA ALA A 42 -24.55 11.18 -1.03
C ALA A 42 -23.54 12.08 -0.32
N VAL A 43 -23.80 13.38 -0.34
CA VAL A 43 -22.88 14.40 0.17
C VAL A 43 -23.57 15.16 1.31
N THR A 44 -22.92 15.19 2.47
CA THR A 44 -23.33 16.01 3.62
C THR A 44 -22.21 16.96 4.00
N VAL A 45 -22.45 17.86 4.95
CA VAL A 45 -21.44 18.84 5.39
C VAL A 45 -20.18 18.15 5.94
N ASN A 46 -20.32 16.97 6.53
CA ASN A 46 -19.23 16.29 7.25
C ASN A 46 -18.84 14.94 6.64
N SER A 47 -19.48 14.53 5.54
CA SER A 47 -19.20 13.23 4.94
C SER A 47 -19.55 13.14 3.46
N VAL A 48 -18.90 12.19 2.79
CA VAL A 48 -19.27 11.69 1.47
C VAL A 48 -19.45 10.19 1.58
N SER A 49 -20.64 9.69 1.24
CA SER A 49 -20.90 8.25 1.14
C SER A 49 -21.01 7.83 -0.33
N PHE A 50 -20.62 6.59 -0.60
CA PHE A 50 -20.62 5.99 -1.93
C PHE A 50 -21.51 4.75 -1.91
N ASN A 51 -22.47 4.69 -2.81
CA ASN A 51 -23.50 3.65 -2.87
C ASN A 51 -23.48 3.00 -4.26
N ALA A 52 -23.77 1.70 -4.31
CA ALA A 52 -23.80 0.94 -5.57
C ALA A 52 -22.53 1.11 -6.44
N ALA A 53 -21.36 1.20 -5.78
CA ALA A 53 -20.09 1.35 -6.46
C ALA A 53 -19.74 0.05 -7.21
N ARG A 54 -19.39 0.17 -8.49
CA ARG A 54 -18.95 -0.94 -9.34
C ARG A 54 -17.74 -0.55 -10.17
N VAL A 55 -16.94 -1.55 -10.53
CA VAL A 55 -15.85 -1.40 -11.48
C VAL A 55 -16.41 -1.35 -12.89
N GLU A 56 -16.29 -0.18 -13.52
CA GLU A 56 -16.70 0.06 -14.90
C GLU A 56 -15.58 -0.22 -15.89
N THR A 57 -14.33 0.07 -15.51
CA THR A 57 -13.15 -0.21 -16.33
C THR A 57 -12.04 -0.81 -15.50
N ALA A 58 -11.25 -1.71 -16.09
CA ALA A 58 -10.06 -2.28 -15.46
C ALA A 58 -9.00 -2.51 -16.53
N SER A 59 -7.74 -2.21 -16.23
CA SER A 59 -6.61 -2.37 -17.14
C SER A 59 -5.40 -3.00 -16.45
N GLY A 60 -4.46 -3.51 -17.24
CA GLY A 60 -3.23 -4.13 -16.73
C GLY A 60 -3.52 -5.34 -15.83
N ASP A 61 -2.86 -5.39 -14.68
CA ASP A 61 -2.95 -6.49 -13.71
C ASP A 61 -4.36 -6.64 -13.11
N PHE A 62 -5.18 -5.59 -13.17
CA PHE A 62 -6.55 -5.60 -12.66
C PHE A 62 -7.54 -6.27 -13.61
N SER A 63 -7.21 -6.35 -14.90
CA SER A 63 -8.08 -6.92 -15.93
C SER A 63 -7.76 -8.41 -16.16
N PRO A 64 -8.77 -9.28 -16.36
CA PRO A 64 -10.21 -9.01 -16.35
C PRO A 64 -10.84 -9.12 -14.95
N SER A 65 -10.06 -9.48 -13.93
CA SER A 65 -10.54 -9.95 -12.62
C SER A 65 -11.48 -9.00 -11.88
N LEU A 66 -11.37 -7.69 -12.14
CA LEU A 66 -12.16 -6.66 -11.49
C LEU A 66 -13.36 -6.18 -12.29
N LEU A 67 -13.41 -6.40 -13.61
CA LEU A 67 -14.41 -5.78 -14.47
C LEU A 67 -15.85 -6.19 -14.08
N GLY A 68 -16.73 -5.20 -13.89
CA GLY A 68 -18.13 -5.41 -13.52
C GLY A 68 -18.38 -5.77 -12.06
N LYS A 69 -17.34 -5.92 -11.23
CA LYS A 69 -17.51 -6.23 -9.81
C LYS A 69 -18.10 -5.05 -9.05
N THR A 70 -19.07 -5.34 -8.18
CA THR A 70 -19.49 -4.43 -7.12
C THR A 70 -18.39 -4.36 -6.06
N VAL A 71 -18.07 -3.16 -5.59
CA VAL A 71 -17.04 -2.92 -4.58
C VAL A 71 -17.62 -2.20 -3.37
N GLY A 72 -17.09 -2.49 -2.19
CA GLY A 72 -17.42 -1.74 -0.98
C GLY A 72 -16.55 -0.50 -0.89
N ILE A 73 -17.14 0.68 -0.70
CA ILE A 73 -16.39 1.91 -0.44
C ILE A 73 -16.85 2.50 0.89
N LYS A 74 -15.92 2.70 1.82
CA LYS A 74 -16.22 3.35 3.11
C LYS A 74 -16.54 4.83 2.90
N PRO A 75 -17.41 5.44 3.72
CA PRO A 75 -17.65 6.87 3.63
C PRO A 75 -16.39 7.67 4.03
N LEU A 76 -16.17 8.79 3.35
CA LEU A 76 -15.19 9.79 3.79
C LEU A 76 -15.81 10.60 4.92
N THR A 77 -15.09 10.74 6.03
CA THR A 77 -15.46 11.62 7.14
C THR A 77 -14.54 12.82 7.14
N ILE A 78 -15.11 14.03 7.18
CA ILE A 78 -14.38 15.29 7.03
C ILE A 78 -14.29 15.99 8.38
N ASN A 79 -13.07 16.31 8.80
CA ASN A 79 -12.73 16.91 10.08
C ASN A 79 -12.04 18.27 9.92
N PRO A 80 -12.17 19.22 10.86
CA PRO A 80 -13.12 19.21 11.96
C PRO A 80 -14.56 19.20 11.43
N ALA A 81 -15.49 18.64 12.21
CA ALA A 81 -16.91 18.64 11.85
C ALA A 81 -17.47 20.07 11.93
N LEU A 82 -18.25 20.44 10.93
CA LEU A 82 -19.01 21.69 10.91
C LEU A 82 -20.46 21.42 11.36
N PRO A 83 -21.18 22.46 11.83
CA PRO A 83 -22.61 22.34 12.10
C PRO A 83 -23.38 21.84 10.87
N ASN A 84 -24.40 21.01 11.08
CA ASN A 84 -25.21 20.49 9.97
C ASN A 84 -25.90 21.60 9.17
N ASN A 85 -26.09 22.78 9.76
CA ASN A 85 -26.65 23.99 9.14
C ASN A 85 -25.58 24.99 8.63
N PHE A 86 -24.29 24.62 8.58
CA PHE A 86 -23.20 25.46 8.07
C PHE A 86 -23.44 26.00 6.65
N ILE A 87 -23.47 27.33 6.49
CA ILE A 87 -23.50 28.00 5.18
C ILE A 87 -22.23 28.83 5.05
N GLY A 88 -21.52 28.67 3.93
CA GLY A 88 -20.25 29.32 3.68
C GLY A 88 -19.23 28.42 3.01
N THR A 89 -17.98 28.85 3.05
CA THR A 89 -16.82 28.07 2.60
C THR A 89 -15.89 27.87 3.77
N GLU A 90 -15.49 26.63 4.01
CA GLU A 90 -14.48 26.26 5.00
C GLU A 90 -13.35 25.52 4.30
N SER A 91 -12.11 25.94 4.51
CA SER A 91 -10.89 25.34 3.94
C SER A 91 -10.02 24.72 5.02
N GLY A 92 -9.03 23.91 4.63
CA GLY A 92 -8.08 23.30 5.57
C GLY A 92 -8.70 22.18 6.41
N ARG A 93 -9.83 21.61 5.97
CA ARG A 93 -10.40 20.41 6.56
C ARG A 93 -9.62 19.18 6.08
N SER A 94 -9.81 18.06 6.76
CA SER A 94 -9.05 16.84 6.56
C SER A 94 -9.93 15.59 6.49
N VAL A 95 -9.39 14.54 5.88
CA VAL A 95 -9.88 13.17 5.96
C VAL A 95 -8.79 12.32 6.59
N ALA A 96 -9.15 11.47 7.54
CA ALA A 96 -8.22 10.54 8.17
C ALA A 96 -7.85 9.39 7.22
N ALA A 97 -6.65 8.84 7.41
CA ALA A 97 -6.26 7.60 6.75
C ALA A 97 -7.28 6.49 7.07
N THR A 98 -7.64 5.71 6.05
CA THR A 98 -8.71 4.72 6.15
C THR A 98 -8.26 3.40 5.52
N ASN A 99 -8.04 2.39 6.35
CA ASN A 99 -7.71 1.04 5.88
C ASN A 99 -8.92 0.36 5.26
N GLY A 100 -8.72 -0.32 4.13
CA GLY A 100 -9.79 -0.91 3.33
C GLY A 100 -10.83 0.14 2.97
N PHE A 101 -10.37 1.32 2.53
CA PHE A 101 -11.27 2.38 2.06
C PHE A 101 -12.09 1.88 0.87
N ILE A 102 -11.45 1.18 -0.07
CA ILE A 102 -12.14 0.39 -1.10
C ILE A 102 -11.79 -1.08 -0.88
N ASP A 103 -12.82 -1.91 -0.84
CA ASP A 103 -12.70 -3.37 -0.79
C ASP A 103 -13.14 -3.95 -2.15
N PHE A 104 -12.17 -4.50 -2.87
CA PHE A 104 -12.39 -5.18 -4.15
C PHE A 104 -12.73 -6.67 -3.97
N GLY A 105 -12.71 -7.15 -2.73
CA GLY A 105 -12.89 -8.55 -2.36
C GLY A 105 -11.73 -9.42 -2.83
N THR A 106 -12.03 -10.71 -2.96
CA THR A 106 -11.06 -11.71 -3.43
C THR A 106 -10.88 -11.60 -4.95
N VAL A 107 -9.64 -11.45 -5.39
CA VAL A 107 -9.24 -11.33 -6.79
C VAL A 107 -8.00 -12.18 -7.07
N THR A 108 -7.87 -12.60 -8.32
CA THR A 108 -6.68 -13.32 -8.79
C THR A 108 -5.79 -12.37 -9.57
N LEU A 109 -4.62 -12.05 -9.02
CA LEU A 109 -3.60 -11.20 -9.66
C LEU A 109 -2.34 -12.05 -9.86
N LYS A 110 -1.84 -12.11 -11.09
CA LYS A 110 -0.60 -12.86 -11.45
C LYS A 110 -0.58 -14.31 -10.92
N GLY A 111 -1.73 -14.98 -10.98
CA GLY A 111 -1.88 -16.37 -10.54
C GLY A 111 -2.04 -16.58 -9.02
N GLN A 112 -1.99 -15.53 -8.21
CA GLN A 112 -2.30 -15.60 -6.78
C GLN A 112 -3.69 -15.05 -6.51
N THR A 113 -4.46 -15.72 -5.65
CA THR A 113 -5.82 -15.31 -5.26
C THR A 113 -5.82 -14.85 -3.81
N ASN A 114 -6.11 -13.58 -3.57
CA ASN A 114 -6.20 -12.98 -2.24
C ASN A 114 -7.18 -11.79 -2.24
N ASN A 115 -7.44 -11.24 -1.06
CA ASN A 115 -8.18 -9.98 -0.95
C ASN A 115 -7.33 -8.81 -1.45
N LEU A 116 -7.93 -7.96 -2.29
CA LEU A 116 -7.38 -6.70 -2.75
C LEU A 116 -8.13 -5.54 -2.10
N LEU A 117 -7.38 -4.68 -1.43
CA LEU A 117 -7.88 -3.48 -0.77
C LEU A 117 -7.15 -2.26 -1.33
N PHE A 118 -7.82 -1.10 -1.29
CA PHE A 118 -7.16 0.19 -1.38
C PHE A 118 -7.30 0.90 -0.04
N ASN A 119 -6.17 1.18 0.61
CA ASN A 119 -6.11 1.99 1.82
C ASN A 119 -5.95 3.46 1.43
N LEU A 120 -6.71 4.34 2.04
CA LEU A 120 -6.62 5.78 1.84
C LEU A 120 -5.58 6.38 2.79
N PHE A 121 -4.72 7.26 2.29
CA PHE A 121 -3.89 8.10 3.15
C PHE A 121 -4.68 9.28 3.69
N ALA A 122 -4.18 9.88 4.78
CA ALA A 122 -4.77 11.10 5.31
C ALA A 122 -4.57 12.25 4.30
N SER A 123 -5.57 13.12 4.18
CA SER A 123 -5.51 14.35 3.40
C SER A 123 -5.91 15.53 4.27
N ASN A 124 -5.18 16.64 4.21
CA ASN A 124 -5.40 17.83 5.05
C ASN A 124 -5.84 19.05 4.25
N ASP A 125 -6.29 18.84 3.01
CA ASP A 125 -6.62 19.92 2.08
C ASP A 125 -7.99 19.67 1.45
N VAL A 126 -8.99 19.72 2.31
CA VAL A 126 -10.40 19.63 1.94
C VAL A 126 -11.05 20.99 2.11
N GLU A 127 -11.68 21.46 1.05
CA GLU A 127 -12.53 22.65 1.06
C GLU A 127 -14.00 22.22 0.97
N THR A 128 -14.81 22.66 1.93
CA THR A 128 -16.26 22.46 1.92
C THR A 128 -16.95 23.76 1.55
N LYS A 129 -17.80 23.74 0.53
CA LYS A 129 -18.72 24.84 0.22
C LYS A 129 -20.14 24.37 0.44
N ALA A 130 -20.89 25.14 1.21
CA ALA A 130 -22.30 24.95 1.44
C ALA A 130 -23.05 26.25 1.12
N PHE A 131 -24.03 26.17 0.22
CA PHE A 131 -24.80 27.33 -0.24
C PHE A 131 -26.29 27.00 -0.38
N GLY A 132 -27.11 28.02 -0.15
CA GLY A 132 -28.58 27.92 -0.14
C GLY A 132 -29.18 28.32 1.21
N THR A 133 -30.50 28.48 1.24
CA THR A 133 -31.28 28.90 2.41
C THR A 133 -32.42 27.92 2.67
N GLY A 134 -32.65 27.58 3.94
CA GLY A 134 -33.69 26.64 4.35
C GLY A 134 -33.38 25.19 3.99
N ASN A 135 -34.36 24.49 3.41
CA ASN A 135 -34.27 23.05 3.09
C ASN A 135 -33.49 22.75 1.79
N LEU A 136 -33.16 23.78 1.00
CA LEU A 136 -32.40 23.65 -0.25
C LEU A 136 -30.95 24.02 0.04
N ARG A 137 -30.11 23.01 0.31
CA ARG A 137 -28.69 23.20 0.70
C ARG A 137 -27.79 22.40 -0.22
N ASN A 138 -27.08 23.08 -1.10
CA ASN A 138 -26.08 22.44 -1.94
C ASN A 138 -24.77 22.37 -1.18
N ILE A 139 -24.17 21.18 -1.18
CA ILE A 139 -22.89 20.92 -0.52
C ILE A 139 -21.94 20.32 -1.55
N SER A 140 -20.74 20.90 -1.61
CA SER A 140 -19.64 20.39 -2.41
C SER A 140 -18.37 20.33 -1.57
N HIS A 141 -17.60 19.26 -1.77
CA HIS A 141 -16.25 19.13 -1.23
C HIS A 141 -15.25 19.12 -2.38
N SER A 142 -14.22 19.93 -2.27
CA SER A 142 -13.06 19.87 -3.15
C SER A 142 -11.94 19.16 -2.40
N PHE A 143 -11.39 18.13 -3.03
CA PHE A 143 -10.25 17.38 -2.51
C PHE A 143 -9.09 17.57 -3.48
N ARG A 144 -7.87 17.73 -2.95
CA ARG A 144 -6.68 17.34 -3.72
C ARG A 144 -6.74 15.84 -4.05
N PRO A 145 -6.09 15.38 -5.13
CA PRO A 145 -6.06 13.96 -5.46
C PRO A 145 -5.75 13.13 -4.21
N ILE A 146 -6.67 12.23 -3.86
CA ILE A 146 -6.51 11.50 -2.60
C ILE A 146 -5.60 10.31 -2.87
N GLU A 147 -4.49 10.26 -2.14
CA GLU A 147 -3.49 9.21 -2.29
C GLU A 147 -3.82 8.01 -1.40
N GLY A 148 -3.22 6.88 -1.74
CA GLY A 148 -3.39 5.64 -1.00
C GLY A 148 -2.47 4.53 -1.49
N GLU A 149 -2.76 3.31 -1.06
CA GLU A 149 -1.99 2.13 -1.41
C GLU A 149 -2.89 0.93 -1.69
N PHE A 150 -2.47 0.11 -2.64
CA PHE A 150 -3.06 -1.20 -2.91
C PHE A 150 -2.41 -2.24 -2.00
N VAL A 151 -3.25 -2.95 -1.25
CA VAL A 151 -2.84 -4.05 -0.38
C VAL A 151 -3.44 -5.35 -0.91
N PHE A 152 -2.59 -6.35 -1.12
CA PHE A 152 -3.00 -7.66 -1.60
C PHE A 152 -2.45 -8.74 -0.69
N GLY A 153 -3.33 -9.57 -0.11
CA GLY A 153 -2.90 -10.62 0.84
C GLY A 153 -2.13 -10.06 2.04
N GLY A 154 -2.48 -8.86 2.50
CA GLY A 154 -1.83 -8.17 3.61
C GLY A 154 -0.50 -7.47 3.29
N LYS A 155 -0.07 -7.44 2.02
CA LYS A 155 1.16 -6.76 1.58
C LYS A 155 0.84 -5.56 0.70
N THR A 156 1.49 -4.43 0.96
CA THR A 156 1.44 -3.26 0.07
C THR A 156 2.16 -3.59 -1.24
N LEU A 157 1.45 -3.50 -2.37
CA LEU A 157 1.98 -3.83 -3.71
C LEU A 157 2.25 -2.60 -4.58
N ALA A 158 1.50 -1.51 -4.36
CA ALA A 158 1.60 -0.29 -5.14
C ALA A 158 1.02 0.88 -4.35
N GLN A 159 1.52 2.08 -4.61
CA GLN A 159 0.80 3.30 -4.24
C GLN A 159 -0.25 3.61 -5.32
N GLY A 160 -1.18 4.50 -5.02
CA GLY A 160 -2.11 4.98 -6.03
C GLY A 160 -2.74 6.30 -5.65
N PHE A 161 -3.36 6.93 -6.63
CA PHE A 161 -4.19 8.12 -6.44
C PHE A 161 -5.60 7.83 -6.91
N LEU A 162 -6.56 8.42 -6.21
CA LEU A 162 -7.97 8.42 -6.53
C LEU A 162 -8.32 9.80 -7.09
N ASN A 163 -8.69 9.84 -8.37
CA ASN A 163 -9.30 11.01 -8.97
C ASN A 163 -10.81 10.79 -9.06
N THR A 164 -11.62 11.69 -8.50
CA THR A 164 -13.08 11.59 -8.49
C THR A 164 -13.73 12.81 -9.12
N SER A 165 -14.72 12.58 -9.97
CA SER A 165 -15.66 13.61 -10.41
C SER A 165 -17.08 13.23 -9.99
N ARG A 166 -17.88 14.23 -9.66
CA ARG A 166 -19.32 14.08 -9.42
C ARG A 166 -20.08 14.65 -10.60
N SER A 167 -21.09 13.94 -11.08
CA SER A 167 -22.05 14.45 -12.05
C SER A 167 -23.48 14.26 -11.53
N GLY A 168 -24.36 15.24 -11.75
CA GLY A 168 -25.73 15.21 -11.24
C GLY A 168 -26.15 16.54 -10.62
N ARG A 169 -27.44 16.85 -10.74
CA ARG A 169 -28.05 18.12 -10.29
C ARG A 169 -28.68 18.01 -8.90
N ASP A 170 -28.67 16.83 -8.29
CA ASP A 170 -29.33 16.60 -7.01
C ASP A 170 -28.55 17.22 -5.85
N ILE A 171 -29.30 17.85 -4.96
CA ILE A 171 -28.77 18.77 -3.94
C ILE A 171 -27.95 18.02 -2.87
N ASN A 172 -28.24 16.73 -2.64
CA ASN A 172 -27.56 15.85 -1.67
C ASN A 172 -27.09 14.52 -2.27
N GLY A 173 -27.15 14.37 -3.59
CA GLY A 173 -26.86 13.13 -4.29
C GLY A 173 -26.25 13.36 -5.67
N GLY A 174 -25.56 12.36 -6.20
CA GLY A 174 -25.04 12.42 -7.56
C GLY A 174 -24.44 11.09 -7.97
N THR A 175 -24.06 10.97 -9.23
CA THR A 175 -23.18 9.89 -9.65
C THR A 175 -21.73 10.31 -9.45
N PHE A 176 -20.86 9.35 -9.17
CA PHE A 176 -19.42 9.58 -9.20
C PHE A 176 -18.76 8.71 -10.24
N GLN A 177 -17.68 9.23 -10.80
CA GLN A 177 -16.69 8.46 -11.54
C GLN A 177 -15.36 8.63 -10.83
N ALA A 178 -14.68 7.52 -10.61
CA ALA A 178 -13.39 7.49 -9.96
C ALA A 178 -12.40 6.68 -10.77
N THR A 179 -11.15 7.11 -10.86
CA THR A 179 -10.07 6.30 -11.43
C THR A 179 -8.96 6.15 -10.40
N LEU A 180 -8.58 4.89 -10.15
CA LEU A 180 -7.42 4.52 -9.36
C LEU A 180 -6.32 4.03 -10.29
N THR A 181 -5.13 4.58 -10.14
CA THR A 181 -3.96 4.18 -10.93
C THR A 181 -2.90 3.62 -10.01
N ALA A 182 -2.41 2.41 -10.28
CA ALA A 182 -1.33 1.80 -9.52
C ALA A 182 0.04 2.38 -9.94
N ILE A 183 0.80 2.84 -8.96
CA ILE A 183 2.18 3.30 -9.08
C ILE A 183 3.06 2.23 -8.40
N PRO A 184 3.95 1.56 -9.14
CA PRO A 184 4.88 0.59 -8.58
C PRO A 184 5.64 1.15 -7.39
N THR A 185 5.62 0.45 -6.25
CA THR A 185 6.53 0.78 -5.15
C THR A 185 7.96 0.47 -5.58
N PRO A 186 8.92 1.37 -5.34
CA PRO A 186 10.32 1.09 -5.62
C PRO A 186 10.74 -0.20 -4.89
N ALA A 187 11.25 -1.18 -5.63
CA ALA A 187 11.70 -2.43 -5.06
C ALA A 187 12.85 -2.13 -4.09
N MET A 188 12.58 -2.16 -2.78
CA MET A 188 13.63 -2.22 -1.78
C MET A 188 14.31 -3.58 -1.92
N LEU A 189 15.32 -3.64 -2.80
CA LEU A 189 16.15 -4.81 -3.01
C LEU A 189 16.77 -5.22 -1.68
N PRO A 190 16.41 -6.40 -1.11
CA PRO A 190 17.04 -6.91 0.11
C PRO A 190 18.58 -7.01 -0.03
N GLY A 191 19.06 -7.12 -1.27
CA GLY A 191 20.48 -7.21 -1.61
C GLY A 191 21.32 -5.95 -1.34
N LEU A 192 20.74 -4.75 -1.31
CA LEU A 192 21.52 -3.53 -1.02
C LEU A 192 21.92 -3.42 0.46
N ILE A 193 21.08 -3.92 1.37
CA ILE A 193 21.41 -3.99 2.81
C ILE A 193 22.52 -5.03 3.03
N GLY A 194 22.49 -6.14 2.30
CA GLY A 194 23.52 -7.18 2.34
C GLY A 194 24.89 -6.73 1.79
N LEU A 195 24.91 -5.96 0.71
CA LEU A 195 26.14 -5.36 0.16
C LEU A 195 26.71 -4.28 1.09
N GLY A 196 25.86 -3.48 1.74
CA GLY A 196 26.29 -2.49 2.73
C GLY A 196 26.97 -3.10 3.96
N LEU A 197 26.40 -4.17 4.52
CA LEU A 197 26.96 -4.86 5.69
C LEU A 197 28.22 -5.69 5.36
N SER A 198 28.31 -6.26 4.16
CA SER A 198 29.50 -6.99 3.72
C SER A 198 30.67 -6.06 3.39
N ALA A 199 30.41 -4.88 2.82
CA ALA A 199 31.42 -3.83 2.67
C ALA A 199 31.91 -3.27 4.02
N TRP A 200 31.01 -3.15 5.02
CA TRP A 200 31.38 -2.69 6.37
C TRP A 200 32.20 -3.71 7.16
N ARG A 201 31.95 -5.03 6.98
CA ARG A 201 32.79 -6.07 7.58
C ARG A 201 34.17 -6.16 6.95
N LYS A 202 34.30 -5.96 5.63
CA LYS A 202 35.62 -5.93 4.96
C LYS A 202 36.52 -4.79 5.47
N ARG A 203 35.95 -3.63 5.86
CA ARG A 203 36.75 -2.50 6.39
C ARG A 203 37.25 -2.69 7.83
N LYS A 204 36.73 -3.66 8.60
CA LYS A 204 37.21 -3.92 9.97
C LYS A 204 38.31 -4.97 10.06
N GLN A 205 38.65 -5.63 8.95
CA GLN A 205 39.69 -6.67 8.94
C GLN A 205 41.09 -6.18 8.51
N ASP A 206 41.24 -4.91 8.12
CA ASP A 206 42.54 -4.30 7.81
C ASP A 206 42.96 -3.24 8.85
N PRO A 207 43.34 -3.65 10.07
CA PRO A 207 44.42 -2.94 10.75
C PRO A 207 45.50 -3.86 11.35
N ALA A 208 45.64 -5.09 10.84
CA ALA A 208 46.60 -6.07 11.38
C ALA A 208 47.74 -6.47 10.42
N LEU A 209 47.81 -5.90 9.21
CA LEU A 209 48.88 -6.19 8.24
C LEU A 209 49.89 -5.04 8.03
N GLU A 210 49.80 -3.96 8.82
CA GLU A 210 50.77 -2.85 8.80
C GLU A 210 51.69 -2.79 10.04
N ALA A 211 51.71 -3.85 10.86
CA ALA A 211 52.57 -3.93 12.05
C ALA A 211 53.80 -4.87 11.89
N GLU A 212 54.10 -5.34 10.67
CA GLU A 212 55.24 -6.24 10.40
C GLU A 212 56.22 -5.70 9.33
N GLN A 213 56.46 -4.38 9.29
CA GLN A 213 57.56 -3.79 8.50
C GLN A 213 58.28 -2.61 9.20
N ALA A 214 58.28 -2.57 10.54
CA ALA A 214 59.10 -1.61 11.29
C ALA A 214 59.95 -2.35 12.34
N GLY A 215 60.91 -3.16 11.89
CA GLY A 215 61.72 -3.94 12.83
C GLY A 215 62.86 -4.75 12.22
N THR A 216 63.54 -4.25 11.18
CA THR A 216 64.88 -4.77 10.82
C THR A 216 65.64 -3.79 9.93
N LYS A 217 66.39 -2.87 10.53
CA LYS A 217 67.66 -2.39 9.97
C LYS A 217 68.64 -2.13 11.12
N ALA A 218 69.86 -2.61 10.87
CA ALA A 218 71.04 -2.63 11.71
C ALA A 218 71.53 -1.24 12.12
#